data_AF-A0A7I7K5V2-F1
#
_entry.id   AF-A0A7I7K5V2-F1
#
_cell.length_a   1.000
_cell.length_b   1.000
_cell.length_c   1.000
_cell.angle_alpha   90.00
_cell.angle_beta   90.00
_cell.angle_gamma   90.00
#
_symmetry.space_group_name_H-M   'P 1'
#
loop_
_entity.id
_entity.type
_entity.pdbx_description
1 polymer ?
#
loop_
_entity_poly.entity_id
_entity_poly.type
_entity_poly.pdbx_seq_one_letter_code
_entity_poly.pdbx_strand_id
1 'polypeptide(L)'
;MTETTGQTEVLFYEQGASWLWVLAGPGAGAAMALIQLSAGYGIQWVVPGLFFVLVTLFLSIQVKAARIHTSVELTPEKLRQGTEVTLVDEIVRVYPEATGSETPKWQYARALGELTGVPRGRTGIGLRLTNDRTAQAWARKHAQLRAALTNLLEERIPPESAP
;
A
#
# COMPACT_ATOMS: atom_id res chain seq x y z
N MET A 1 10.27 -32.46 14.89
CA MET A 1 9.48 -31.93 13.77
C MET A 1 9.35 -30.44 14.03
N THR A 2 10.27 -29.65 13.49
CA THR A 2 10.37 -28.20 13.70
C THR A 2 9.47 -27.51 12.67
N GLU A 3 8.30 -27.05 13.11
CA GLU A 3 7.42 -26.25 12.25
C GLU A 3 7.94 -24.81 12.17
N THR A 4 8.10 -24.34 10.94
CA THR A 4 8.67 -23.08 10.53
C THR A 4 7.80 -21.88 10.92
N THR A 5 8.14 -21.16 11.99
CA THR A 5 7.46 -19.92 12.42
C THR A 5 7.85 -18.68 11.61
N GLY A 6 8.59 -18.81 10.50
CA GLY A 6 9.05 -17.68 9.66
C GLY A 6 7.90 -16.90 8.97
N GLN A 7 6.79 -17.57 8.68
CA GLN A 7 5.69 -16.97 7.91
C GLN A 7 4.81 -15.96 8.68
N THR A 8 4.98 -15.79 9.99
CA THR A 8 4.09 -14.96 10.81
C THR A 8 4.64 -13.55 11.07
N GLU A 9 5.95 -13.35 10.93
CA GLU A 9 6.55 -12.06 11.26
C GLU A 9 6.34 -11.04 10.12
N VAL A 10 5.47 -10.07 10.38
CA VAL A 10 5.23 -8.95 9.45
C VAL A 10 6.12 -7.78 9.87
N LEU A 11 7.19 -7.57 9.10
CA LEU A 11 8.21 -6.55 9.35
C LEU A 11 7.73 -5.15 8.95
N PHE A 12 6.86 -5.07 7.95
CA PHE A 12 6.22 -3.82 7.55
C PHE A 12 4.84 -4.08 6.97
N TYR A 13 3.86 -3.25 7.35
CA TYR A 13 2.52 -3.31 6.79
C TYR A 13 1.93 -1.92 6.55
N GLU A 14 1.39 -1.73 5.34
CA GLU A 14 0.59 -0.57 4.96
C GLU A 14 -0.73 -1.05 4.34
N GLN A 15 -1.84 -0.65 4.94
CA GLN A 15 -3.17 -1.15 4.55
C GLN A 15 -3.74 -0.48 3.28
N GLY A 16 -3.18 0.64 2.82
CA GLY A 16 -3.77 1.46 1.76
C GLY A 16 -4.81 2.45 2.29
N ALA A 17 -6.10 2.24 1.96
CA ALA A 17 -7.20 3.14 2.36
C ALA A 17 -7.92 2.72 3.65
N SER A 18 -8.48 3.68 4.40
CA SER A 18 -9.26 3.40 5.62
C SER A 18 -10.74 3.12 5.32
N TRP A 19 -11.31 2.09 5.95
CA TRP A 19 -12.77 1.86 5.93
C TRP A 19 -13.56 2.98 6.62
N LEU A 20 -12.91 3.84 7.41
CA LEU A 20 -13.56 5.00 8.03
C LEU A 20 -14.22 5.92 7.00
N TRP A 21 -13.70 5.99 5.76
CA TRP A 21 -14.33 6.77 4.70
C TRP A 21 -15.74 6.30 4.34
N VAL A 22 -16.05 5.02 4.56
CA VAL A 22 -17.39 4.49 4.30
C VAL A 22 -18.43 5.06 5.26
N LEU A 23 -18.03 5.60 6.42
CA LEU A 23 -18.92 6.32 7.33
C LEU A 23 -19.51 7.60 6.71
N ALA A 24 -18.93 8.13 5.64
CA ALA A 24 -19.54 9.22 4.87
C ALA A 24 -20.87 8.82 4.23
N GLY A 25 -21.13 7.52 4.01
CA GLY A 25 -22.43 7.02 3.57
C GLY A 25 -23.55 7.25 4.60
N PRO A 26 -23.45 6.73 5.84
CA PRO A 26 -24.30 7.13 6.95
C PRO A 26 -24.41 8.64 7.11
N GLY A 27 -23.29 9.36 7.00
CA GLY A 27 -23.26 10.82 7.06
C GLY A 27 -24.12 11.49 5.98
N ALA A 28 -24.06 11.00 4.74
CA ALA A 28 -24.86 11.52 3.62
C ALA A 28 -26.36 11.27 3.82
N GLY A 29 -26.75 10.07 4.28
CA GLY A 29 -28.13 9.77 4.65
C GLY A 29 -28.64 10.67 5.76
N ALA A 30 -27.87 10.82 6.85
CA ALA A 30 -28.23 11.69 7.96
C ALA A 30 -28.36 13.17 7.54
N ALA A 31 -27.42 13.67 6.73
CA ALA A 31 -27.47 15.02 6.18
C ALA A 31 -28.73 15.24 5.33
N MET A 32 -29.09 14.27 4.48
CA MET A 32 -30.30 14.35 3.66
C MET A 32 -31.58 14.37 4.52
N ALA A 33 -31.65 13.55 5.57
CA ALA A 33 -32.78 13.55 6.50
C ALA A 33 -32.93 14.90 7.23
N LEU A 34 -31.81 15.49 7.67
CA LEU A 34 -31.79 16.82 8.31
C LEU A 34 -32.27 17.91 7.34
N ILE A 35 -31.86 17.85 6.07
CA ILE A 35 -32.32 18.77 5.04
C ILE A 35 -33.85 18.67 4.87
N GLN A 36 -34.40 17.45 4.74
CA GLN A 36 -35.85 17.26 4.61
C GLN A 36 -36.64 17.79 5.80
N LEU A 37 -36.15 17.58 7.02
CA LEU A 37 -36.73 18.14 8.24
C LEU A 37 -36.72 19.67 8.22
N SER A 38 -35.59 20.29 7.88
CA SER A 38 -35.45 21.75 7.82
C SER A 38 -36.32 22.40 6.74
N ALA A 39 -36.60 21.68 5.65
CA ALA A 39 -37.40 22.15 4.53
C ALA A 39 -38.92 21.91 4.72
N GLY A 40 -39.34 21.32 5.85
CA GLY A 40 -40.76 21.16 6.20
C GLY A 40 -41.48 20.00 5.49
N TYR A 41 -40.76 19.15 4.74
CA TYR A 41 -41.35 18.01 4.02
C TYR A 41 -41.63 16.79 4.91
N GLY A 42 -41.14 16.79 6.16
CA GLY A 42 -41.05 15.59 6.99
C GLY A 42 -39.97 14.62 6.49
N ILE A 43 -39.75 13.49 7.18
CA ILE A 43 -38.73 12.51 6.75
C ILE A 43 -39.35 11.53 5.74
N GLN A 44 -38.95 11.65 4.48
CA GLN A 44 -39.27 10.65 3.46
C GLN A 44 -38.09 9.67 3.35
N TRP A 45 -38.12 8.60 4.14
CA TRP A 45 -37.01 7.65 4.31
C TRP A 45 -36.39 7.10 3.03
N VAL A 46 -37.14 7.06 1.92
CA VAL A 46 -36.64 6.64 0.61
C VAL A 46 -35.45 7.48 0.17
N VAL A 47 -35.49 8.81 0.33
CA VAL A 47 -34.45 9.71 -0.19
C VAL A 47 -33.16 9.64 0.66
N PRO A 48 -33.19 9.78 2.00
CA PRO A 48 -32.02 9.53 2.84
C PRO A 48 -31.46 8.12 2.70
N GLY A 49 -32.34 7.11 2.57
CA GLY A 49 -31.95 5.72 2.34
C GLY A 49 -31.21 5.54 1.02
N LEU A 50 -31.66 6.19 -0.06
CA LEU A 50 -31.01 6.14 -1.36
C LEU A 50 -29.60 6.78 -1.31
N PHE A 51 -29.46 7.96 -0.70
CA PHE A 51 -28.16 8.61 -0.51
C PHE A 51 -27.22 7.76 0.32
N PHE A 52 -27.71 7.19 1.42
CA PHE A 52 -26.97 6.25 2.24
C PHE A 52 -26.44 5.08 1.41
N VAL A 53 -27.29 4.37 0.67
CA VAL A 53 -26.90 3.20 -0.12
C VAL A 53 -25.90 3.57 -1.21
N LEU A 54 -26.19 4.60 -2.01
CA LEU A 54 -25.34 4.99 -3.15
C LEU A 54 -23.94 5.41 -2.70
N VAL A 55 -23.85 6.28 -1.69
CA VAL A 55 -22.55 6.77 -1.19
C VAL A 55 -21.78 5.66 -0.48
N THR A 56 -22.44 4.87 0.37
CA THR A 56 -21.80 3.74 1.07
C THR A 56 -21.23 2.73 0.08
N LEU A 57 -22.03 2.31 -0.91
CA LEU A 57 -21.62 1.32 -1.90
C LEU A 57 -20.44 1.82 -2.72
N PHE A 58 -20.54 3.04 -3.24
CA PHE A 58 -19.50 3.63 -4.07
C PHE A 58 -18.17 3.78 -3.32
N LEU A 59 -18.19 4.32 -2.10
CA LEU A 59 -16.98 4.47 -1.28
C LEU A 59 -16.41 3.12 -0.84
N SER A 60 -17.26 2.13 -0.56
CA SER A 60 -16.82 0.78 -0.22
C SER A 60 -16.02 0.14 -1.35
N ILE A 61 -16.49 0.28 -2.59
CA ILE A 61 -15.77 -0.22 -3.78
C ILE A 61 -14.43 0.50 -3.93
N GLN A 62 -14.40 1.82 -3.82
CA GLN A 62 -13.16 2.60 -3.92
C GLN A 62 -12.15 2.24 -2.83
N VAL A 63 -12.58 2.15 -1.57
CA VAL A 63 -11.72 1.79 -0.45
C VAL A 63 -11.18 0.39 -0.63
N LYS A 64 -12.03 -0.57 -1.04
CA LYS A 64 -11.59 -1.94 -1.31
C LYS A 64 -10.55 -1.99 -2.44
N ALA A 65 -10.80 -1.31 -3.55
CA ALA A 65 -9.85 -1.23 -4.66
C ALA A 65 -8.52 -0.60 -4.22
N ALA A 66 -8.58 0.51 -3.48
CA ALA A 66 -7.39 1.15 -2.95
C ALA A 66 -6.64 0.23 -1.96
N ARG A 67 -7.32 -0.52 -1.11
CA ARG A 67 -6.68 -1.51 -0.23
C ARG A 67 -6.00 -2.63 -1.01
N ILE A 68 -6.64 -3.15 -2.05
CA ILE A 68 -6.08 -4.25 -2.86
C ILE A 68 -4.84 -3.79 -3.63
N HIS A 69 -4.90 -2.63 -4.27
CA HIS A 69 -3.83 -2.17 -5.15
C HIS A 69 -2.77 -1.32 -4.46
N THR A 70 -3.09 -0.70 -3.32
CA THR A 70 -2.17 0.20 -2.59
C THR A 70 -1.78 -0.30 -1.21
N SER A 71 -1.99 -1.59 -0.91
CA SER A 71 -1.43 -2.22 0.29
C SER A 71 0.03 -2.64 0.09
N VAL A 72 0.81 -2.60 1.16
CA VAL A 72 2.18 -3.09 1.18
C VAL A 72 2.35 -4.01 2.37
N GLU A 73 3.06 -5.11 2.17
CA GLU A 73 3.39 -6.04 3.24
C GLU A 73 4.80 -6.57 2.98
N LEU A 74 5.66 -6.48 3.99
CA LEU A 74 6.99 -7.08 4.00
C LEU A 74 7.04 -8.11 5.12
N THR A 75 7.52 -9.28 4.75
CA THR A 75 7.85 -10.41 5.61
C THR A 75 9.31 -10.82 5.30
N PRO A 76 9.94 -11.67 6.12
CA PRO A 76 11.28 -12.17 5.81
C PRO A 76 11.39 -12.83 4.43
N GLU A 77 10.32 -13.48 3.94
CA GLU A 77 10.36 -14.25 2.69
C GLU A 77 9.87 -13.48 1.46
N LYS A 78 8.93 -12.54 1.63
CA LYS A 78 8.28 -11.85 0.51
C LYS A 78 7.97 -10.38 0.79
N LEU A 79 8.01 -9.61 -0.28
CA LEU A 79 7.48 -8.25 -0.39
C LEU A 79 6.22 -8.28 -1.28
N ARG A 80 5.07 -7.95 -0.72
CA ARG A 80 3.82 -7.75 -1.45
C ARG A 80 3.56 -6.27 -1.65
N GLN A 81 3.33 -5.88 -2.90
CA GLN A 81 3.03 -4.52 -3.34
C GLN A 81 1.72 -4.57 -4.14
N GLY A 82 0.63 -4.11 -3.55
CA GLY A 82 -0.70 -4.26 -4.12
C GLY A 82 -1.03 -5.74 -4.38
N THR A 83 -1.15 -6.07 -5.68
CA THR A 83 -1.45 -7.41 -6.20
C THR A 83 -0.21 -8.20 -6.63
N GLU A 84 0.99 -7.61 -6.61
CA GLU A 84 2.23 -8.27 -6.99
C GLU A 84 2.98 -8.74 -5.74
N VAL A 85 3.56 -9.95 -5.80
CA VAL A 85 4.40 -10.52 -4.74
C VAL A 85 5.77 -10.81 -5.33
N THR A 86 6.80 -10.29 -4.68
CA THR A 86 8.20 -10.52 -5.03
C THR A 86 8.87 -11.22 -3.84
N LEU A 87 9.61 -12.30 -4.10
CA LEU A 87 10.38 -12.96 -3.04
C LEU A 87 11.53 -12.06 -2.60
N VAL A 88 11.78 -11.98 -1.29
CA VAL A 88 12.91 -11.20 -0.75
C VAL A 88 14.23 -11.74 -1.32
N ASP A 89 14.30 -13.05 -1.56
CA ASP A 89 15.44 -13.72 -2.18
C ASP A 89 15.78 -13.22 -3.60
N GLU A 90 14.81 -12.66 -4.31
CA GLU A 90 15.01 -12.04 -5.63
C GLU A 90 15.53 -10.61 -5.53
N ILE A 91 15.46 -9.97 -4.36
CA ILE A 91 15.92 -8.61 -4.14
C ILE A 91 17.41 -8.67 -3.79
N VAL A 92 18.24 -8.10 -4.67
CA VAL A 92 19.71 -8.13 -4.53
C VAL A 92 20.21 -6.95 -3.72
N ARG A 93 19.64 -5.76 -3.96
CA ARG A 93 20.00 -4.54 -3.21
C ARG A 93 18.89 -3.49 -3.29
N VAL A 94 18.89 -2.60 -2.31
CA VAL A 94 18.10 -1.38 -2.31
C VAL A 94 18.95 -0.22 -2.84
N TYR A 95 18.47 0.52 -3.84
CA TYR A 95 19.16 1.72 -4.34
C TYR A 95 19.07 2.87 -3.32
N PRO A 96 20.07 3.77 -3.24
CA PRO A 96 20.03 4.89 -2.32
C PRO A 96 18.83 5.82 -2.59
N GLU A 97 18.45 6.57 -1.56
CA GLU A 97 17.42 7.60 -1.69
C GLU A 97 17.84 8.66 -2.71
N ALA A 98 16.86 9.20 -3.45
CA ALA A 98 17.10 10.22 -4.44
C ALA A 98 17.27 11.58 -3.75
N THR A 99 18.50 11.89 -3.34
CA THR A 99 18.86 13.14 -2.66
C THR A 99 19.56 14.15 -3.57
N GLY A 100 19.93 13.76 -4.79
CA GLY A 100 20.60 14.61 -5.77
C GLY A 100 19.64 15.44 -6.65
N SER A 101 20.20 16.43 -7.36
CA SER A 101 19.48 17.23 -8.36
C SER A 101 19.10 16.44 -9.61
N GLU A 102 19.79 15.32 -9.87
CA GLU A 102 19.50 14.42 -10.98
C GLU A 102 18.58 13.29 -10.52
N THR A 103 17.53 13.04 -11.31
CA THR A 103 16.62 11.92 -11.11
C THR A 103 17.36 10.60 -11.33
N PRO A 104 17.50 9.74 -10.31
CA PRO A 104 18.18 8.47 -10.47
C PRO A 104 17.46 7.58 -11.49
N LYS A 105 18.23 6.82 -12.31
CA LYS A 105 17.68 5.95 -13.35
C LYS A 105 16.60 4.98 -12.86
N TRP A 106 16.71 4.52 -11.60
CA TRP A 106 15.73 3.60 -11.02
C TRP A 106 14.32 4.21 -10.86
N GLN A 107 14.19 5.54 -10.80
CA GLN A 107 12.87 6.19 -10.72
C GLN A 107 12.03 6.08 -12.01
N TYR A 108 12.67 5.69 -13.12
CA TYR A 108 11.99 5.41 -14.39
C TYR A 108 11.63 3.93 -14.54
N ALA A 109 12.04 3.06 -13.62
CA ALA A 109 11.76 1.64 -13.68
C ALA A 109 10.28 1.34 -13.38
N ARG A 110 9.81 0.13 -13.71
CA ARG A 110 8.44 -0.29 -13.41
C ARG A 110 8.18 -0.29 -11.90
N ALA A 111 7.07 0.28 -11.47
CA ALA A 111 6.59 0.14 -10.10
C ALA A 111 5.98 -1.25 -9.89
N LEU A 112 6.36 -1.91 -8.79
CA LEU A 112 5.76 -3.19 -8.39
C LEU A 112 4.27 -2.99 -8.08
N GLY A 113 3.45 -4.02 -8.32
CA GLY A 113 2.02 -4.01 -8.04
C GLY A 113 1.13 -3.86 -9.27
N GLU A 114 1.62 -4.22 -10.46
CA GLU A 114 0.87 -4.10 -11.74
C GLU A 114 0.45 -2.66 -12.09
N LEU A 115 1.19 -1.67 -11.59
CA LEU A 115 0.90 -0.26 -11.83
C LEU A 115 1.81 0.33 -12.89
N THR A 116 1.31 1.34 -13.61
CA THR A 116 2.10 2.13 -14.57
C THR A 116 3.13 3.04 -13.91
N GLY A 117 3.06 3.21 -12.59
CA GLY A 117 3.97 4.03 -11.78
C GLY A 117 3.62 3.96 -10.30
N VAL A 118 4.35 4.75 -9.49
CA VAL A 118 4.15 4.81 -8.03
C VAL A 118 2.76 5.39 -7.70
N PRO A 119 1.95 4.77 -6.82
CA PRO A 119 0.66 5.31 -6.42
C PRO A 119 0.76 6.73 -5.87
N ARG A 120 -0.27 7.57 -6.12
CA ARG A 120 -0.33 8.92 -5.56
C ARG A 120 -0.16 8.92 -4.04
N GLY A 121 0.67 9.85 -3.55
CA GLY A 121 0.97 10.03 -2.12
C GLY A 121 1.89 8.98 -1.52
N ARG A 122 2.56 8.16 -2.35
CA ARG A 122 3.60 7.19 -1.95
C ARG A 122 4.92 7.61 -2.61
N THR A 123 6.01 7.18 -2.01
CA THR A 123 7.36 7.43 -2.53
C THR A 123 7.95 6.12 -3.04
N GLY A 124 8.58 6.18 -4.21
CA GLY A 124 9.28 5.05 -4.81
C GLY A 124 10.59 4.72 -4.07
N ILE A 125 10.93 3.44 -4.04
CA ILE A 125 12.16 2.86 -3.51
C ILE A 125 12.71 1.98 -4.61
N GLY A 126 13.86 2.37 -5.18
CA GLY A 126 14.52 1.55 -6.19
C GLY A 126 15.01 0.24 -5.59
N LEU A 127 14.68 -0.86 -6.26
CA LEU A 127 15.18 -2.20 -5.99
C LEU A 127 15.92 -2.73 -7.21
N ARG A 128 17.06 -3.38 -6.97
CA ARG A 128 17.70 -4.25 -7.96
C ARG A 128 17.26 -5.68 -7.66
N LEU A 129 16.64 -6.31 -8.64
CA LEU A 129 16.24 -7.70 -8.59
C LEU A 129 17.32 -8.60 -9.21
N THR A 130 17.16 -9.90 -9.06
CA THR A 130 17.91 -10.91 -9.81
C THR A 130 17.81 -10.66 -11.32
N ASN A 131 18.85 -11.09 -12.04
CA ASN A 131 19.01 -10.87 -13.48
C ASN A 131 19.16 -9.40 -13.89
N ASP A 132 19.69 -8.56 -13.00
CA ASP A 132 19.95 -7.12 -13.21
C ASP A 132 18.69 -6.29 -13.57
N ARG A 133 17.50 -6.82 -13.25
CA ARG A 133 16.25 -6.08 -13.42
C ARG A 133 16.16 -5.00 -12.34
N THR A 134 15.67 -3.83 -12.70
CA THR A 134 15.37 -2.76 -11.75
C THR A 134 13.87 -2.57 -11.65
N ALA A 135 13.37 -2.42 -10.43
CA ALA A 135 11.96 -2.17 -10.14
C ALA A 135 11.84 -1.09 -9.05
N GLN A 136 10.64 -0.55 -8.87
CA GLN A 136 10.33 0.38 -7.79
C GLN A 136 9.33 -0.25 -6.84
N ALA A 137 9.77 -0.54 -5.62
CA ALA A 137 8.83 -0.67 -4.51
C ALA A 137 8.31 0.70 -4.12
N TRP A 138 7.25 0.77 -3.34
CA TRP A 138 6.70 2.01 -2.85
C TRP A 138 6.04 1.81 -1.50
N ALA A 139 5.99 2.89 -0.72
CA ALA A 139 5.21 2.99 0.50
C ALA A 139 4.96 4.46 0.82
N ARG A 140 3.95 4.72 1.66
CA ARG A 140 3.76 6.04 2.27
C ARG A 140 4.85 6.29 3.29
N LYS A 141 5.17 5.28 4.12
CA LYS A 141 6.29 5.31 5.07
C LYS A 141 7.55 4.70 4.44
N HIS A 142 8.02 5.29 3.33
CA HIS A 142 9.12 4.75 2.53
C HIS A 142 10.42 4.57 3.32
N ALA A 143 10.73 5.45 4.27
CA ALA A 143 11.92 5.31 5.11
C ALA A 143 11.88 4.04 5.97
N GLN A 144 10.72 3.67 6.53
CA GLN A 144 10.55 2.46 7.34
C GLN A 144 10.66 1.20 6.47
N LEU A 145 9.99 1.19 5.31
CA LEU A 145 10.09 0.07 4.37
C LEU A 145 11.53 -0.12 3.87
N ARG A 146 12.23 0.97 3.56
CA ARG A 146 13.63 0.96 3.15
C ARG A 146 14.52 0.35 4.23
N ALA A 147 14.40 0.83 5.47
CA ALA A 147 15.19 0.30 6.58
C ALA A 147 14.95 -1.20 6.80
N ALA A 148 13.69 -1.64 6.79
CA ALA A 148 13.35 -3.05 6.95
C ALA A 148 13.92 -3.92 5.81
N LEU A 149 13.84 -3.45 4.55
CA LEU A 149 14.45 -4.14 3.41
C LEU A 149 15.97 -4.19 3.51
N THR A 150 16.62 -3.09 3.89
CA THR A 150 18.08 -3.05 4.06
C THR A 150 18.53 -4.05 5.13
N ASN A 151 17.89 -4.04 6.30
CA ASN A 151 18.22 -4.96 7.40
C ASN A 151 18.09 -6.43 6.97
N LEU A 152 17.00 -6.79 6.28
CA LEU A 152 16.82 -8.16 5.77
C LEU A 152 17.92 -8.59 4.80
N LEU A 153 18.36 -7.68 3.92
CA LEU A 153 19.40 -7.99 2.96
C LEU A 153 20.78 -8.09 3.62
N GLU A 154 21.04 -7.28 4.65
CA GLU A 154 22.27 -7.36 5.45
C GLU A 154 22.35 -8.66 6.25
N GLU A 155 21.27 -9.09 6.90
CA GLU A 155 21.19 -10.37 7.63
C GLU A 155 21.42 -11.59 6.73
N ARG A 156 21.09 -11.48 5.43
CA ARG A 156 21.29 -12.54 4.43
C ARG A 156 22.74 -12.70 4.01
N ILE A 157 23.57 -11.68 4.16
CA ILE A 157 25.00 -11.72 3.82
C ILE A 157 25.75 -12.19 5.08
N PRO A 158 26.19 -13.47 5.18
CA PRO A 158 27.08 -13.84 6.28
C PRO A 158 28.33 -12.94 6.22
N PRO A 159 28.87 -12.50 7.37
CA PRO A 159 30.08 -11.69 7.40
C PRO A 159 31.14 -12.45 6.60
N GLU A 160 31.60 -11.81 5.53
CA GLU A 160 32.63 -12.33 4.65
C GLU A 160 33.77 -12.86 5.51
N SER A 161 33.99 -14.19 5.44
CA SER A 161 35.15 -14.83 6.05
C SER A 161 36.37 -14.16 5.44
N ALA A 162 36.93 -13.18 6.15
CA ALA A 162 38.11 -12.46 5.74
C ALA A 162 39.25 -13.49 5.50
N PRO A 163 39.95 -13.44 4.35
CA PRO A 163 41.11 -14.29 4.10
C PRO A 163 42.30 -13.91 4.99
#